data_AF-A0A1W1ZAT0-F1
#
_entry.id   AF-A0A1W1ZAT0-F1
#
_cell.length_a   1.000
_cell.length_b   1.000
_cell.length_c   1.000
_cell.angle_alpha   90.00
_cell.angle_beta   90.00
_cell.angle_gamma   90.00
#
_symmetry.space_group_name_H-M   'P 1'
#
loop_
_entity.id
_entity.type
_entity.pdbx_description
1 polymer ?
#
loop_
_entity_poly.entity_id
_entity_poly.type
_entity_poly.pdbx_seq_one_letter_code
_entity_poly.pdbx_strand_id
1 'polypeptide(L)'
;MMKKWGLTILALGIFFTACKNDDDGIDELPVEEQNQVDDDAIIEYLKNHYFDSEKGLIKEFSDIDSTDNDYPTLHSQGTKLPSGVWIVKRPGVIAEGPIADDNTKDSILISHETKAFKASYKDLPEGGKPYRPISVFFSTLNPSGTPAWDPIFYYVHLNATQIDNGINLRHYVMEGFTEGLKHFNSTNTNGSDLYNFQGAIVVPSRLAYGRDIDYLSGSRNYSCRDCSFVVNFELHKVIERIP
;
A
#
# COMPACT_ATOMS: atom_id res chain seq x y z
N MET A 1 35.84 26.40 -37.33
CA MET A 1 34.99 26.54 -36.13
C MET A 1 33.63 25.91 -36.41
N MET A 2 33.24 24.87 -35.67
CA MET A 2 31.88 24.66 -35.11
C MET A 2 31.83 23.28 -34.43
N LYS A 3 31.55 23.33 -33.13
CA LYS A 3 31.32 22.24 -32.15
C LYS A 3 29.86 21.81 -32.24
N LYS A 4 29.55 20.50 -32.30
CA LYS A 4 28.29 19.84 -31.83
C LYS A 4 28.59 18.33 -31.67
N TRP A 5 28.86 17.83 -30.46
CA TRP A 5 27.94 17.24 -29.48
C TRP A 5 27.11 16.04 -29.97
N GLY A 6 27.49 14.86 -29.46
CA GLY A 6 26.58 13.87 -28.86
C GLY A 6 25.85 12.90 -29.79
N LEU A 7 26.29 11.63 -29.80
CA LEU A 7 25.38 10.50 -29.88
C LEU A 7 26.05 9.24 -29.30
N THR A 8 25.88 9.02 -28.00
CA THR A 8 26.23 7.73 -27.38
C THR A 8 24.99 6.85 -27.48
N ILE A 9 24.96 5.95 -28.46
CA ILE A 9 23.93 4.90 -28.53
C ILE A 9 24.29 3.85 -27.48
N LEU A 10 23.58 3.86 -26.35
CA LEU A 10 23.64 2.77 -25.37
C LEU A 10 22.70 1.65 -25.87
N ALA A 11 23.24 0.73 -26.66
CA ALA A 11 22.54 -0.50 -27.02
C ALA A 11 22.72 -1.53 -25.89
N LEU A 12 21.80 -1.55 -24.93
CA LEU A 12 21.65 -2.68 -24.01
C LEU A 12 20.50 -3.55 -24.51
N GLY A 13 20.82 -4.48 -25.40
CA GLY A 13 19.93 -5.55 -25.82
C GLY A 13 20.62 -6.88 -25.61
N ILE A 14 20.49 -7.44 -24.41
CA ILE A 14 20.74 -8.87 -24.20
C ILE A 14 19.37 -9.51 -23.98
N PHE A 15 18.79 -9.97 -25.08
CA PHE A 15 17.69 -10.94 -25.03
C PHE A 15 18.29 -12.28 -24.60
N PHE A 16 18.18 -12.62 -23.31
CA PHE A 16 18.27 -14.03 -22.91
C PHE A 16 16.94 -14.69 -23.26
N THR A 17 16.89 -15.34 -24.43
CA THR A 17 15.91 -16.38 -24.68
C THR A 17 16.29 -17.59 -23.81
N ALA A 18 15.80 -17.62 -22.58
CA ALA A 18 15.88 -18.82 -21.76
C ALA A 18 14.85 -19.84 -22.28
N CYS A 19 15.32 -21.05 -22.51
CA CYS A 19 14.57 -22.19 -22.99
C CYS A 19 13.27 -22.39 -22.20
N LYS A 20 12.15 -22.49 -22.92
CA LYS A 20 10.90 -23.05 -22.42
C LYS A 20 11.16 -24.49 -21.96
N ASN A 21 11.02 -24.73 -20.66
CA ASN A 21 10.56 -26.02 -20.20
C ASN A 21 9.05 -25.90 -20.04
N ASP A 22 8.34 -26.84 -20.68
CA ASP A 22 6.92 -27.06 -20.48
C ASP A 22 6.70 -27.52 -19.04
N ASP A 23 6.32 -26.58 -18.18
CA ASP A 23 5.79 -26.86 -16.85
C ASP A 23 4.59 -25.91 -16.68
N ASP A 24 3.44 -26.45 -16.28
CA ASP A 24 2.17 -25.73 -16.10
C ASP A 24 2.20 -24.78 -14.88
N GLY A 25 3.30 -24.05 -14.71
CA GLY A 25 3.59 -23.16 -13.59
C GLY A 25 3.15 -21.73 -13.89
N ILE A 26 2.52 -21.10 -12.89
CA ILE A 26 2.21 -19.67 -12.90
C ILE A 26 3.45 -18.90 -13.36
N ASP A 27 3.30 -18.24 -14.49
CA ASP A 27 4.35 -17.58 -15.23
C ASP A 27 4.70 -16.27 -14.47
N GLU A 28 5.39 -16.43 -13.34
CA GLU A 28 5.73 -15.37 -12.38
C GLU A 28 6.91 -14.54 -12.92
N LEU A 29 6.77 -13.22 -12.85
CA LEU A 29 7.83 -12.31 -13.28
C LEU A 29 9.08 -12.49 -12.38
N PRO A 30 10.29 -12.22 -12.87
CA PRO A 30 11.44 -11.98 -12.00
C PRO A 30 11.12 -10.91 -10.94
N VAL A 31 11.71 -11.01 -9.75
CA VAL A 31 11.41 -10.10 -8.61
C VAL A 31 11.59 -8.63 -9.00
N GLU A 32 12.67 -8.31 -9.72
CA GLU A 32 12.97 -6.95 -10.16
C GLU A 32 12.00 -6.43 -11.21
N GLU A 33 11.48 -7.31 -12.06
CA GLU A 33 10.43 -6.95 -13.00
C GLU A 33 9.11 -6.72 -12.27
N GLN A 34 8.75 -7.59 -11.31
CA GLN A 34 7.56 -7.40 -10.47
C GLN A 34 7.61 -6.08 -9.69
N ASN A 35 8.78 -5.73 -9.15
CA ASN A 35 8.99 -4.47 -8.44
C ASN A 35 8.71 -3.24 -9.33
N GLN A 36 9.09 -3.32 -10.60
CA GLN A 36 8.79 -2.27 -11.59
C GLN A 36 7.30 -2.23 -11.93
N VAL A 37 6.67 -3.39 -12.15
CA VAL A 37 5.23 -3.48 -12.46
C VAL A 37 4.39 -2.93 -11.31
N ASP A 38 4.77 -3.23 -10.06
CA ASP A 38 4.11 -2.69 -8.86
C ASP A 38 4.21 -1.16 -8.80
N ASP A 39 5.41 -0.61 -9.03
CA ASP A 39 5.65 0.83 -8.99
C ASP A 39 4.81 1.57 -10.05
N ASP A 40 4.71 1.01 -11.27
CA ASP A 40 3.92 1.58 -12.35
C ASP A 40 2.41 1.46 -12.08
N ALA A 41 1.96 0.34 -11.53
CA ALA A 41 0.57 0.16 -11.11
C ALA A 41 0.15 1.08 -9.98
N ILE A 42 1.04 1.36 -9.02
CA ILE A 42 0.80 2.34 -7.96
C ILE A 42 0.64 3.74 -8.56
N ILE A 43 1.51 4.13 -9.49
CA ILE A 43 1.39 5.43 -10.17
C ILE A 43 0.05 5.54 -10.90
N GLU A 44 -0.35 4.50 -11.62
CA GLU A 44 -1.62 4.46 -12.34
C GLU A 44 -2.82 4.51 -11.39
N TYR A 45 -2.78 3.75 -10.29
CA TYR A 45 -3.78 3.83 -9.23
C TYR A 45 -3.91 5.26 -8.71
N LEU A 46 -2.80 5.89 -8.35
CA LEU A 46 -2.79 7.25 -7.79
C LEU A 46 -3.30 8.32 -8.77
N LYS A 47 -3.09 8.15 -10.08
CA LYS A 47 -3.61 9.05 -11.12
C LYS A 47 -5.11 8.91 -11.31
N ASN A 48 -5.63 7.69 -11.18
CA ASN A 48 -7.03 7.36 -11.45
C ASN A 48 -7.94 7.49 -10.23
N HIS A 49 -7.41 7.92 -9.10
CA HIS A 49 -8.16 8.03 -7.86
C HIS A 49 -8.00 9.40 -7.21
N TYR A 50 -8.96 9.74 -6.35
CA TYR A 50 -9.00 10.97 -5.57
C TYR A 50 -9.57 10.72 -4.17
N PHE A 51 -9.39 11.69 -3.27
CA PHE A 51 -10.09 11.71 -2.00
C PHE A 51 -11.47 12.36 -2.16
N ASP A 52 -12.52 11.64 -1.79
CA ASP A 52 -13.86 12.18 -1.69
C ASP A 52 -13.92 13.38 -0.72
N SER A 53 -14.69 14.40 -1.10
CA SER A 53 -14.76 15.67 -0.37
C SER A 53 -15.32 15.53 1.04
N GLU A 54 -16.24 14.60 1.29
CA GLU A 54 -16.96 14.51 2.56
C GLU A 54 -16.07 13.96 3.66
N LYS A 55 -15.52 12.76 3.46
CA LYS A 55 -14.79 12.02 4.51
C LYS A 55 -13.44 11.48 4.10
N GLY A 56 -12.97 11.82 2.90
CA GLY A 56 -11.64 11.42 2.44
C GLY A 56 -11.53 9.95 2.07
N LEU A 57 -12.64 9.29 1.76
CA LEU A 57 -12.63 7.97 1.14
C LEU A 57 -11.96 8.06 -0.23
N ILE A 58 -11.09 7.09 -0.55
CA ILE A 58 -10.54 7.00 -1.89
C ILE A 58 -11.60 6.45 -2.86
N LYS A 59 -11.86 7.22 -3.91
CA LYS A 59 -12.73 6.87 -5.04
C LYS A 59 -11.94 6.90 -6.35
N GLU A 60 -12.37 6.08 -7.28
CA GLU A 60 -11.90 6.09 -8.67
C GLU A 60 -12.67 7.16 -9.44
N PHE A 61 -12.01 7.89 -10.34
CA PHE A 61 -12.70 8.83 -11.23
C PHE A 61 -13.68 8.08 -12.14
N SER A 62 -14.82 8.71 -12.41
CA SER A 62 -15.83 8.17 -13.31
C SER A 62 -15.57 8.58 -14.75
N ASP A 63 -15.52 7.59 -15.67
CA ASP A 63 -15.45 7.86 -17.10
C ASP A 63 -16.79 8.39 -17.68
N ILE A 64 -17.88 8.35 -16.89
CA ILE A 64 -19.25 8.66 -17.32
C ILE A 64 -19.79 9.91 -16.63
N ASP A 65 -19.37 10.16 -15.38
CA ASP A 65 -19.86 11.25 -14.54
C ASP A 65 -18.73 12.27 -14.32
N SER A 66 -18.86 13.45 -14.90
CA SER A 66 -17.83 14.49 -14.79
C SER A 66 -17.84 15.26 -13.47
N THR A 67 -18.71 14.92 -12.51
CA THR A 67 -18.80 15.64 -11.22
C THR A 67 -17.55 15.51 -10.37
N ASP A 68 -16.69 14.53 -10.65
CA ASP A 68 -15.44 14.30 -9.96
C ASP A 68 -14.20 14.78 -10.72
N ASN A 69 -14.30 15.18 -11.99
CA ASN A 69 -13.16 15.54 -12.85
C ASN A 69 -12.26 16.66 -12.31
N ASP A 70 -12.78 17.53 -11.44
CA ASP A 70 -12.05 18.66 -10.86
C ASP A 70 -11.30 18.30 -9.56
N TYR A 71 -11.49 17.09 -9.01
CA TYR A 71 -10.74 16.69 -7.82
C TYR A 71 -9.26 16.46 -8.15
N PRO A 72 -8.34 16.90 -7.26
CA PRO A 72 -6.93 16.57 -7.42
C PRO A 72 -6.74 15.06 -7.28
N THR A 73 -6.00 14.48 -8.24
CA THR A 73 -5.58 13.07 -8.17
C THR A 73 -4.79 12.81 -6.89
N LEU A 74 -4.75 11.57 -6.41
CA LEU A 74 -3.84 11.18 -5.32
C LEU A 74 -2.38 11.37 -5.73
N HIS A 75 -2.05 11.15 -7.00
CA HIS A 75 -0.68 11.31 -7.51
C HIS A 75 -0.17 12.75 -7.39
N SER A 76 -0.99 13.75 -7.74
CA SER A 76 -0.60 15.17 -7.65
C SER A 76 -0.43 15.68 -6.22
N GLN A 77 -0.98 14.95 -5.23
CA GLN A 77 -0.87 15.26 -3.80
C GLN A 77 0.12 14.33 -3.08
N GLY A 78 0.61 13.30 -3.77
CA GLY A 78 1.42 12.24 -3.20
C GLY A 78 2.91 12.57 -3.21
N THR A 79 3.63 11.99 -2.26
CA THR A 79 5.10 12.00 -2.21
C THR A 79 5.61 10.56 -2.16
N LYS A 80 6.48 10.19 -3.10
CA LYS A 80 7.18 8.89 -3.11
C LYS A 80 8.39 8.96 -2.19
N LEU A 81 8.49 8.06 -1.22
CA LEU A 81 9.67 7.85 -0.39
C LEU A 81 10.75 7.07 -1.18
N PRO A 82 12.04 7.14 -0.77
CA PRO A 82 13.10 6.39 -1.44
C PRO A 82 12.88 4.86 -1.50
N SER A 83 12.14 4.30 -0.53
CA SER A 83 11.76 2.89 -0.50
C SER A 83 10.73 2.51 -1.59
N GLY A 84 9.99 3.51 -2.07
CA GLY A 84 8.88 3.39 -3.02
C GLY A 84 7.49 3.43 -2.40
N VAL A 85 7.39 3.53 -1.07
CA VAL A 85 6.13 3.87 -0.40
C VAL A 85 5.66 5.25 -0.86
N TRP A 86 4.35 5.39 -1.09
CA TRP A 86 3.74 6.69 -1.35
C TRP A 86 2.94 7.18 -0.15
N ILE A 87 3.12 8.46 0.16
CA ILE A 87 2.41 9.19 1.21
C ILE A 87 1.50 10.21 0.56
N VAL A 88 0.19 10.12 0.80
CA VAL A 88 -0.79 11.07 0.26
C VAL A 88 -1.57 11.68 1.41
N LYS A 89 -1.35 12.97 1.70
CA LYS A 89 -2.06 13.69 2.76
C LYS A 89 -3.31 14.34 2.20
N ARG A 90 -4.46 14.14 2.83
CA ARG A 90 -5.69 14.87 2.48
C ARG A 90 -5.61 16.28 3.07
N PRO A 91 -5.82 17.34 2.28
CA PRO A 91 -5.83 18.70 2.80
C PRO A 91 -7.01 18.94 3.75
N GLY A 92 -6.82 19.83 4.72
CA GLY A 92 -7.90 20.31 5.61
C GLY A 92 -8.20 19.41 6.83
N VAL A 93 -7.46 18.32 7.03
CA VAL A 93 -7.58 17.50 8.26
C VAL A 93 -6.61 18.01 9.32
N ILE A 94 -7.13 18.29 10.52
CA ILE A 94 -6.34 18.72 11.68
C ILE A 94 -5.77 17.48 12.36
N ALA A 95 -4.44 17.39 12.40
CA ALA A 95 -3.72 16.30 13.03
C ALA A 95 -2.45 16.84 13.69
N GLU A 96 -2.52 17.02 15.02
CA GLU A 96 -1.46 17.65 15.82
C GLU A 96 -0.96 16.73 16.94
N GLY A 97 -1.47 15.50 17.00
CA GLY A 97 -1.08 14.51 17.98
C GLY A 97 0.27 13.84 17.68
N PRO A 98 0.68 12.90 18.55
CA PRO A 98 1.91 12.13 18.36
C PRO A 98 1.91 11.35 17.04
N ILE A 99 3.12 11.12 16.54
CA ILE A 99 3.42 10.22 15.42
C ILE A 99 3.78 8.85 16.00
N ALA A 100 3.42 7.77 15.32
CA ALA A 100 3.92 6.44 15.63
C ALA A 100 5.30 6.25 14.97
N ASP A 101 6.36 6.12 15.76
CA ASP A 101 7.75 6.01 15.28
C ASP A 101 8.26 4.57 15.33
N ASP A 102 7.82 3.77 16.30
CA ASP A 102 8.28 2.40 16.49
C ASP A 102 7.08 1.50 16.79
N ASN A 103 6.70 0.65 15.82
CA ASN A 103 5.53 -0.21 15.97
C ASN A 103 5.64 -1.22 17.12
N THR A 104 6.86 -1.50 17.59
CA THR A 104 7.09 -2.38 18.74
C THR A 104 6.93 -1.66 20.09
N LYS A 105 6.98 -0.32 20.09
CA LYS A 105 6.83 0.52 21.30
C LYS A 105 5.58 1.37 21.30
N ASP A 106 4.97 1.60 20.14
CA ASP A 106 3.82 2.46 19.96
C ASP A 106 2.59 1.62 19.61
N SER A 107 1.50 1.85 20.34
CA SER A 107 0.17 1.32 20.04
C SER A 107 -0.69 2.37 19.35
N ILE A 108 -1.41 1.96 18.31
CA ILE A 108 -2.22 2.87 17.49
C ILE A 108 -3.70 2.53 17.53
N LEU A 109 -4.55 3.55 17.60
CA LEU A 109 -5.98 3.44 17.32
C LEU A 109 -6.24 4.04 15.93
N ILE A 110 -6.80 3.25 15.03
CA ILE A 110 -6.91 3.63 13.61
C ILE A 110 -8.26 3.21 13.02
N SER A 111 -8.90 4.12 12.30
CA SER A 111 -9.96 3.77 11.34
C SER A 111 -9.34 3.68 9.96
N HIS A 112 -9.62 2.63 9.21
CA HIS A 112 -9.05 2.46 7.89
C HIS A 112 -9.95 1.66 6.94
N GLU A 113 -9.76 1.91 5.65
CA GLU A 113 -10.10 1.01 4.56
C GLU A 113 -8.80 0.62 3.86
N THR A 114 -8.43 -0.65 3.99
CA THR A 114 -7.24 -1.20 3.33
C THR A 114 -7.67 -2.03 2.14
N LYS A 115 -7.14 -1.67 0.98
CA LYS A 115 -7.36 -2.36 -0.30
C LYS A 115 -6.05 -3.02 -0.74
N ALA A 116 -6.16 -4.17 -1.39
CA ALA A 116 -5.04 -4.89 -1.98
C ALA A 116 -5.27 -5.06 -3.49
N PHE A 117 -4.20 -4.96 -4.26
CA PHE A 117 -4.21 -5.27 -5.69
C PHE A 117 -2.89 -5.93 -6.09
N LYS A 118 -2.96 -6.78 -7.11
CA LYS A 118 -1.78 -7.42 -7.70
C LYS A 118 -1.50 -6.79 -9.06
N ALA A 119 -0.29 -6.29 -9.24
CA ALA A 119 0.12 -5.68 -10.48
C ALA A 119 0.45 -6.75 -11.53
N SER A 120 0.06 -6.52 -12.79
CA SER A 120 0.27 -7.44 -13.90
C SER A 120 0.12 -6.72 -15.24
N TYR A 121 1.07 -6.91 -16.15
CA TYR A 121 0.90 -6.57 -17.56
C TYR A 121 0.27 -7.69 -18.40
N LYS A 122 0.12 -8.89 -17.83
CA LYS A 122 -0.51 -10.03 -18.50
C LYS A 122 -2.01 -9.82 -18.58
N ASP A 123 -2.57 -10.18 -19.74
CA ASP A 123 -4.01 -10.17 -20.04
C ASP A 123 -4.68 -8.81 -19.85
N LEU A 124 -3.92 -7.72 -20.00
CA LEU A 124 -4.50 -6.39 -20.05
C LEU A 124 -5.23 -6.20 -21.39
N PRO A 125 -6.53 -5.84 -21.38
CA PRO A 125 -7.17 -5.35 -22.60
C PRO A 125 -6.44 -4.09 -23.08
N GLU A 126 -6.61 -3.71 -24.34
CA GLU A 126 -6.07 -2.45 -24.86
C GLU A 126 -6.60 -1.28 -24.01
N GLY A 127 -5.70 -0.50 -23.41
CA GLY A 127 -6.04 0.56 -22.45
C GLY A 127 -6.33 0.08 -21.01
N GLY A 128 -6.11 -1.21 -20.70
CA GLY A 128 -6.30 -1.80 -19.39
C GLY A 128 -5.28 -1.31 -18.35
N LYS A 129 -5.72 -1.23 -17.09
CA LYS A 129 -4.87 -0.80 -15.96
C LYS A 129 -3.95 -1.95 -15.54
N PRO A 130 -2.67 -1.70 -15.21
CA PRO A 130 -1.68 -2.74 -14.92
C PRO A 130 -1.84 -3.38 -13.53
N TYR A 131 -3.07 -3.44 -13.03
CA TYR A 131 -3.43 -4.13 -11.79
C TYR A 131 -4.79 -4.82 -11.92
N ARG A 132 -4.91 -5.98 -11.27
CA ARG A 132 -6.14 -6.76 -11.18
C ARG A 132 -7.20 -6.07 -10.30
N PRO A 133 -8.47 -6.54 -10.30
CA PRO A 133 -9.52 -5.94 -9.48
C PRO A 133 -9.08 -5.76 -8.03
N ILE A 134 -9.32 -4.55 -7.52
CA ILE A 134 -8.94 -4.16 -6.16
C ILE A 134 -9.89 -4.86 -5.18
N SER A 135 -9.34 -5.63 -4.25
CA SER A 135 -10.11 -6.29 -3.19
C SER A 135 -9.95 -5.57 -1.86
N VAL A 136 -11.01 -5.49 -1.07
CA VAL A 136 -10.89 -5.07 0.33
C VAL A 136 -10.10 -6.13 1.10
N PHE A 137 -9.04 -5.70 1.78
CA PHE A 137 -8.20 -6.54 2.61
C PHE A 137 -8.69 -6.54 4.06
N PHE A 138 -8.69 -5.36 4.70
CA PHE A 138 -9.27 -5.14 6.02
C PHE A 138 -9.95 -3.76 6.03
N SER A 139 -11.06 -3.64 6.76
CA SER A 139 -11.76 -2.38 6.91
C SER A 139 -12.39 -2.29 8.29
N THR A 140 -12.26 -1.13 8.94
CA THR A 140 -13.00 -0.80 10.16
C THR A 140 -14.37 -0.19 9.87
N LEU A 141 -14.66 0.12 8.60
CA LEU A 141 -15.90 0.77 8.19
C LEU A 141 -17.08 -0.19 8.18
N ASN A 142 -16.85 -1.43 7.73
CA ASN A 142 -17.88 -2.46 7.60
C ASN A 142 -17.44 -3.74 8.33
N PRO A 143 -18.28 -4.35 9.19
CA PRO A 143 -19.63 -3.94 9.62
C PRO A 143 -19.66 -3.10 10.91
N SER A 144 -18.53 -2.95 11.62
CA SER A 144 -18.52 -2.39 12.99
C SER A 144 -18.47 -0.87 13.04
N GLY A 145 -17.98 -0.20 11.99
CA GLY A 145 -17.71 1.24 12.02
C GLY A 145 -16.77 1.66 13.16
N THR A 146 -16.02 0.70 13.73
CA THR A 146 -15.29 0.87 14.99
C THR A 146 -13.79 0.83 14.70
N PRO A 147 -13.03 1.86 15.09
CA PRO A 147 -11.58 1.85 14.91
C PRO A 147 -10.92 0.68 15.65
N ALA A 148 -9.83 0.20 15.09
CA ALA A 148 -9.09 -0.93 15.63
C ALA A 148 -7.84 -0.46 16.37
N TRP A 149 -7.56 -1.09 17.51
CA TRP A 149 -6.23 -1.04 18.11
C TRP A 149 -5.31 -2.00 17.38
N ASP A 150 -4.13 -1.53 17.00
CA ASP A 150 -3.02 -2.33 16.48
C ASP A 150 -3.46 -3.36 15.44
N PRO A 151 -3.92 -2.92 14.25
CA PRO A 151 -4.27 -3.86 13.20
C PRO A 151 -3.09 -4.78 12.91
N ILE A 152 -3.38 -6.03 12.51
CA ILE A 152 -2.36 -7.08 12.37
C ILE A 152 -1.21 -6.71 11.43
N PHE A 153 -1.48 -5.85 10.44
CA PHE A 153 -0.49 -5.34 9.50
C PHE A 153 0.41 -4.21 10.03
N TYR A 154 0.17 -3.75 11.25
CA TYR A 154 1.00 -2.79 11.98
C TYR A 154 1.80 -3.47 13.10
N TYR A 155 1.13 -4.28 13.92
CA TYR A 155 1.77 -4.98 15.03
C TYR A 155 0.98 -6.22 15.44
N VAL A 156 1.68 -7.24 15.93
CA VAL A 156 1.09 -8.41 16.58
C VAL A 156 2.02 -8.89 17.70
N HIS A 157 1.43 -9.36 18.80
CA HIS A 157 2.18 -10.07 19.83
C HIS A 157 2.36 -11.54 19.42
N LEU A 158 3.60 -12.01 19.31
CA LEU A 158 3.91 -13.41 18.99
C LEU A 158 4.14 -14.20 20.28
N ASN A 159 3.45 -15.33 20.43
CA ASN A 159 3.69 -16.24 21.54
C ASN A 159 4.93 -17.14 21.30
N ALA A 160 5.43 -17.77 22.36
CA ALA A 160 6.62 -18.62 22.31
C ALA A 160 6.49 -19.74 21.24
N THR A 161 5.34 -20.39 21.15
CA THR A 161 5.08 -21.45 20.15
C THR A 161 5.19 -20.94 18.72
N GLN A 162 4.72 -19.72 18.43
CA GLN A 162 4.87 -19.12 17.10
C GLN A 162 6.34 -18.87 16.77
N ILE A 163 7.09 -18.31 17.73
CA ILE A 163 8.52 -18.00 17.57
C ILE A 163 9.33 -19.29 17.36
N ASP A 164 9.07 -20.34 18.14
CA ASP A 164 9.72 -21.65 18.02
C ASP A 164 9.45 -22.31 16.66
N ASN A 165 8.31 -22.01 16.04
CA ASN A 165 7.96 -22.45 14.69
C ASN A 165 8.53 -21.55 13.58
N GLY A 166 9.41 -20.60 13.92
CA GLY A 166 10.06 -19.69 12.98
C GLY A 166 9.16 -18.56 12.48
N ILE A 167 8.02 -18.32 13.12
CA ILE A 167 7.15 -17.19 12.79
C ILE A 167 7.73 -15.91 13.41
N ASN A 168 7.84 -14.84 12.61
CA ASN A 168 8.28 -13.53 13.07
C ASN A 168 7.38 -12.41 12.52
N LEU A 169 7.62 -11.17 12.94
CA LEU A 169 6.74 -10.02 12.67
C LEU A 169 6.53 -9.75 11.17
N ARG A 170 7.52 -10.03 10.30
CA ARG A 170 7.40 -9.77 8.84
C ARG A 170 6.30 -10.58 8.17
N HIS A 171 5.84 -11.68 8.80
CA HIS A 171 4.74 -12.48 8.29
C HIS A 171 3.36 -11.86 8.53
N TYR A 172 3.31 -10.75 9.29
CA TYR A 172 2.10 -10.05 9.68
C TYR A 172 2.18 -8.57 9.37
N VAL A 173 3.30 -7.92 9.68
CA VAL A 173 3.48 -6.47 9.60
C VAL A 173 3.96 -6.05 8.23
N MET A 174 3.35 -5.00 7.68
CA MET A 174 3.83 -4.33 6.46
C MET A 174 4.84 -3.25 6.82
N GLU A 175 6.13 -3.50 6.55
CA GLU A 175 7.22 -2.56 6.87
C GLU A 175 6.99 -1.18 6.21
N GLY A 176 6.53 -1.15 4.95
CA GLY A 176 6.24 0.10 4.24
C GLY A 176 5.06 0.87 4.84
N PHE A 177 4.10 0.20 5.50
CA PHE A 177 3.06 0.90 6.25
C PHE A 177 3.65 1.57 7.48
N THR A 178 4.51 0.87 8.24
CA THR A 178 5.17 1.44 9.43
C THR A 178 6.11 2.60 9.07
N GLU A 179 6.82 2.52 7.94
CA GLU A 179 7.62 3.64 7.40
C GLU A 179 6.72 4.83 7.08
N GLY A 180 5.63 4.60 6.33
CA GLY A 180 4.76 5.67 5.90
C GLY A 180 4.00 6.36 7.03
N LEU A 181 3.65 5.63 8.08
CA LEU A 181 2.92 6.16 9.23
C LEU A 181 3.70 7.25 9.97
N LYS A 182 5.04 7.23 9.90
CA LYS A 182 5.92 8.27 10.47
C LYS A 182 5.69 9.66 9.89
N HIS A 183 4.96 9.75 8.78
CA HIS A 183 4.63 11.02 8.13
C HIS A 183 3.26 11.59 8.54
N PHE A 184 2.53 10.91 9.42
CA PHE A 184 1.20 11.30 9.88
C PHE A 184 1.16 11.47 11.40
N ASN A 185 0.80 12.67 11.83
CA ASN A 185 0.37 12.92 13.20
C ASN A 185 -1.00 12.29 13.43
N SER A 186 -1.29 11.87 14.66
CA SER A 186 -2.64 11.47 15.03
C SER A 186 -3.59 12.67 15.11
N THR A 187 -4.88 12.42 14.91
CA THR A 187 -5.95 13.42 15.07
C THR A 187 -6.34 13.66 16.53
N ASN A 188 -5.85 12.82 17.45
CA ASN A 188 -6.20 12.79 18.88
C ASN A 188 -7.70 12.57 19.17
N THR A 189 -8.47 12.12 18.17
CA THR A 189 -9.86 11.72 18.39
C THR A 189 -9.91 10.39 19.15
N ASN A 190 -11.04 10.08 19.75
CA ASN A 190 -11.28 8.80 20.43
C ASN A 190 -11.82 7.71 19.48
N GLY A 191 -12.06 8.06 18.21
CA GLY A 191 -12.66 7.17 17.21
C GLY A 191 -14.12 6.81 17.47
N SER A 192 -14.85 7.57 18.31
CA SER A 192 -16.29 7.36 18.51
C SER A 192 -17.14 8.03 17.43
N ASP A 193 -16.60 9.05 16.80
CA ASP A 193 -17.25 9.74 15.69
C ASP A 193 -17.05 8.96 14.38
N LEU A 194 -17.86 9.31 13.38
CA LEU A 194 -17.63 8.81 12.03
C LEU A 194 -16.24 9.24 11.55
N TYR A 195 -15.53 8.32 10.92
CA TYR A 195 -14.20 8.56 10.37
C TYR A 195 -14.13 9.84 9.53
N ASN A 196 -12.97 10.49 9.62
CA ASN A 196 -12.56 11.57 8.73
C ASN A 196 -11.14 11.28 8.27
N PHE A 197 -11.00 10.55 7.17
CA PHE A 197 -9.70 10.07 6.72
C PHE A 197 -8.77 11.24 6.42
N GLN A 198 -7.56 11.15 6.97
CA GLN A 198 -6.52 12.16 6.91
C GLN A 198 -5.55 11.95 5.75
N GLY A 199 -5.59 10.77 5.13
CA GLY A 199 -4.76 10.47 3.97
C GLY A 199 -4.71 8.99 3.66
N ALA A 200 -3.67 8.63 2.91
CA ALA A 200 -3.38 7.26 2.56
C ALA A 200 -1.88 6.98 2.46
N ILE A 201 -1.52 5.72 2.70
CA ILE A 201 -0.20 5.15 2.47
C ILE A 201 -0.36 4.05 1.42
N VAL A 202 0.39 4.13 0.33
CA VAL A 202 0.43 3.09 -0.70
C VAL A 202 1.76 2.33 -0.60
N VAL A 203 1.66 1.03 -0.35
CA VAL A 203 2.78 0.15 -0.04
C VAL A 203 3.02 -0.80 -1.22
N PRO A 204 4.19 -0.75 -1.89
CA PRO A 204 4.53 -1.71 -2.92
C PRO A 204 4.70 -3.11 -2.31
N SER A 205 4.47 -4.16 -3.10
CA SER A 205 4.43 -5.53 -2.57
C SER A 205 5.70 -5.93 -1.82
N ARG A 206 6.88 -5.52 -2.32
CA ARG A 206 8.19 -5.76 -1.69
C ARG A 206 8.35 -5.19 -0.27
N LEU A 207 7.53 -4.20 0.12
CA LEU A 207 7.50 -3.62 1.47
C LEU A 207 6.22 -3.98 2.24
N ALA A 208 5.38 -4.85 1.65
CA ALA A 208 4.29 -5.53 2.32
C ALA A 208 4.72 -6.97 2.62
N TYR A 209 4.18 -7.95 1.89
CA TYR A 209 4.50 -9.37 2.10
C TYR A 209 5.32 -9.97 0.95
N GLY A 210 5.55 -9.23 -0.14
CA GLY A 210 6.34 -9.66 -1.30
C GLY A 210 5.99 -11.08 -1.73
N ARG A 211 6.99 -11.97 -1.67
CA ARG A 211 6.85 -13.41 -1.94
C ARG A 211 6.93 -14.28 -0.68
N ASP A 212 6.95 -13.64 0.48
CA ASP A 212 7.01 -14.31 1.77
C ASP A 212 5.68 -14.98 2.11
N ILE A 213 5.76 -15.88 3.09
CA ILE A 213 4.60 -16.50 3.70
C ILE A 213 3.93 -15.49 4.62
N ASP A 214 2.61 -15.38 4.52
CA ASP A 214 1.77 -14.63 5.44
C ASP A 214 1.00 -15.57 6.39
N TYR A 215 0.58 -15.05 7.54
CA TYR A 215 -0.21 -15.80 8.53
C TYR A 215 -1.52 -15.07 8.89
N LEU A 216 -2.05 -14.28 7.96
CA LEU A 216 -3.16 -13.34 8.21
C LEU A 216 -4.50 -14.03 8.48
N SER A 217 -4.65 -15.28 8.04
CA SER A 217 -5.81 -16.14 8.27
C SER A 217 -5.63 -17.12 9.44
N GLY A 218 -4.60 -16.94 10.27
CA GLY A 218 -4.26 -17.85 11.38
C GLY A 218 -3.55 -19.14 10.94
N SER A 219 -3.24 -19.28 9.65
CA SER A 219 -2.48 -20.39 9.08
C SER A 219 -1.54 -19.91 7.98
N ARG A 220 -0.54 -20.73 7.62
CA ARG A 220 0.42 -20.43 6.55
C ARG A 220 -0.32 -20.20 5.22
N ASN A 221 -0.10 -19.04 4.59
CA ASN A 221 -0.76 -18.66 3.36
C ASN A 221 0.20 -17.91 2.41
N TYR A 222 -0.22 -17.78 1.15
CA TYR A 222 0.43 -16.98 0.10
C TYR A 222 -0.57 -16.00 -0.53
N SER A 223 -1.60 -15.61 0.23
CA SER A 223 -2.73 -14.84 -0.28
C SER A 223 -2.35 -13.42 -0.68
N CYS A 224 -1.30 -12.90 -0.06
CA CYS A 224 -0.79 -11.56 -0.31
C CYS A 224 0.45 -11.54 -1.22
N ARG A 225 0.73 -12.64 -1.93
CA ARG A 225 1.90 -12.75 -2.80
C ARG A 225 1.86 -11.76 -3.97
N ASP A 226 2.87 -10.90 -4.04
CA ASP A 226 3.02 -9.75 -4.94
C ASP A 226 1.83 -8.77 -4.87
N CYS A 227 1.15 -8.69 -3.73
CA CYS A 227 0.09 -7.71 -3.52
C CYS A 227 0.68 -6.38 -3.04
N SER A 228 0.33 -5.30 -3.73
CA SER A 228 0.49 -3.94 -3.24
C SER A 228 -0.77 -3.50 -2.47
N PHE A 229 -0.62 -2.56 -1.55
CA PHE A 229 -1.70 -2.18 -0.62
C PHE A 229 -1.91 -0.67 -0.61
N VAL A 230 -3.17 -0.27 -0.48
CA VAL A 230 -3.58 1.12 -0.23
C VAL A 230 -4.27 1.14 1.11
N VAL A 231 -3.67 1.82 2.09
CA VAL A 231 -4.26 2.03 3.41
C VAL A 231 -4.79 3.46 3.45
N ASN A 232 -6.11 3.64 3.39
CA ASN A 232 -6.77 4.94 3.54
C ASN A 232 -7.33 5.05 4.96
N PHE A 233 -6.96 6.08 5.72
CA PHE A 233 -7.11 6.00 7.17
C PHE A 233 -7.26 7.35 7.89
N GLU A 234 -7.70 7.25 9.13
CA GLU A 234 -7.54 8.23 10.20
C GLU A 234 -6.79 7.57 11.37
N LEU A 235 -5.63 8.10 11.74
CA LEU A 235 -4.89 7.72 12.94
C LEU A 235 -5.45 8.51 14.12
N HIS A 236 -6.29 7.87 14.92
CA HIS A 236 -6.96 8.53 16.05
C HIS A 236 -5.98 8.79 17.20
N LYS A 237 -5.21 7.79 17.60
CA LYS A 237 -4.30 7.87 18.75
C LYS A 237 -3.00 7.13 18.51
N VAL A 238 -1.94 7.62 19.13
CA VAL A 238 -0.69 6.91 19.37
C VAL A 238 -0.40 7.00 20.86
N ILE A 239 -0.13 5.87 21.49
CA ILE A 239 0.26 5.77 22.90
C ILE A 239 1.45 4.82 23.05
N GLU A 240 2.16 4.92 24.16
CA GLU A 240 3.16 3.91 24.53
C GLU A 240 2.48 2.55 24.71
N ARG A 241 3.02 1.52 24.06
CA ARG A 241 2.58 0.14 24.15
C ARG A 241 2.99 -0.41 25.51
N ILE A 242 1.98 -0.79 26.28
CA ILE A 242 2.19 -1.48 27.56
C ILE A 242 2.59 -2.95 27.26
N PRO A 243 3.68 -3.46 27.84
CA PRO A 243 4.17 -4.84 27.64
C PRO A 243 3.17 -5.93 28.01
#